data_AF-A0A975PAH2-F1
#
_entry.id   AF-A0A975PAH2-F1
#
_cell.length_a   1.000
_cell.length_b   1.000
_cell.length_c   1.000
_cell.angle_alpha   90.00
_cell.angle_beta   90.00
_cell.angle_gamma   90.00
#
_symmetry.space_group_name_H-M   'P 1'
#
loop_
_entity.id
_entity.type
_entity.pdbx_description
1 polymer ?
#
loop_
_entity_poly.entity_id
_entity_poly.type
_entity_poly.pdbx_seq_one_letter_code
_entity_poly.pdbx_strand_id
1 'polypeptide(L)' 'MSDTSHPDLPAAALRALAEAEERRRAAEAQPLPTELGGRKGPEPVRYGDWEKKGLAIDF' A
#
# COMPACT_ATOMS: atom_id res chain seq x y z
N MET A 1 10.34 -2.71 11.59
CA MET A 1 11.21 -2.95 10.41
C MET A 1 11.02 -4.41 10.04
N SER A 2 10.00 -4.73 9.24
CA SER A 2 9.74 -6.11 8.81
C SER A 2 10.82 -6.51 7.81
N ASP A 3 11.64 -7.48 8.18
CA ASP A 3 12.70 -8.03 7.35
C ASP A 3 12.07 -8.73 6.13
N THR A 4 12.09 -8.06 4.98
CA THR A 4 11.54 -8.57 3.71
C THR A 4 12.57 -9.39 2.94
N SER A 5 13.34 -10.24 3.62
CA SER A 5 14.06 -11.30 2.91
C SER A 5 13.03 -12.34 2.47
N HIS A 6 12.65 -12.30 1.18
CA HIS A 6 11.93 -13.40 0.53
C HIS A 6 12.95 -14.24 -0.24
N PRO A 7 13.65 -15.19 0.41
CA PRO A 7 14.72 -15.95 -0.24
C PRO A 7 14.24 -16.83 -1.40
N ASP A 8 12.93 -17.08 -1.54
CA ASP A 8 12.38 -18.04 -2.51
C ASP A 8 11.45 -17.42 -3.58
N LEU A 9 11.65 -16.15 -3.95
CA LEU A 9 10.85 -15.56 -5.03
C LEU A 9 11.26 -16.12 -6.40
N PRO A 10 10.30 -16.54 -7.25
CA PRO A 10 10.61 -16.96 -8.61
C PRO A 10 11.19 -15.78 -9.40
N ALA A 11 12.02 -16.07 -10.40
CA ALA A 11 12.69 -15.04 -11.21
C ALA A 11 11.70 -14.04 -11.87
N ALA A 12 10.46 -14.45 -12.11
CA ALA A 12 9.40 -13.55 -12.57
C ALA A 12 9.00 -12.50 -11.52
N ALA A 13 8.91 -12.88 -10.24
CA ALA A 13 8.57 -11.97 -9.15
C ALA A 13 9.69 -10.95 -8.91
N LEU A 14 10.96 -11.38 -8.97
CA LEU A 14 12.11 -10.48 -8.86
C LEU A 14 12.12 -9.42 -9.97
N ARG A 15 11.86 -9.84 -11.22
CA ARG A 15 11.74 -8.91 -12.36
C ARG A 15 10.59 -7.91 -12.17
N ALA A 16 9.42 -8.39 -11.75
CA ALA A 16 8.27 -7.54 -11.51
C ALA A 16 8.54 -6.48 -10.42
N LEU A 17 9.25 -6.86 -9.36
CA LEU A 17 9.66 -5.93 -8.30
C LEU A 17 10.65 -4.88 -8.80
N ALA A 18 11.66 -5.30 -9.58
CA ALA A 18 12.64 -4.40 -10.17
C ALA A 18 11.98 -3.37 -11.11
N GLU A 19 11.11 -3.82 -12.01
CA GLU A 19 10.35 -2.93 -12.89
C GLU A 19 9.45 -1.96 -12.10
N ALA A 20 8.78 -2.45 -11.05
CA ALA A 20 7.94 -1.60 -10.20
C ALA A 20 8.79 -0.55 -9.46
N GLU A 21 10.00 -0.90 -9.04
CA GLU A 21 10.93 0.03 -8.42
C GLU A 21 11.44 1.08 -9.42
N GLU A 22 11.80 0.69 -10.64
CA GLU A 22 12.16 1.63 -11.71
C GLU A 22 11.01 2.61 -12.00
N ARG A 23 9.76 2.12 -12.09
CA ARG A 23 8.58 2.99 -12.25
C ARG A 23 8.41 3.95 -11.08
N ARG A 24 8.61 3.51 -9.84
CA ARG A 24 8.53 4.40 -8.65
C ARG A 24 9.65 5.44 -8.63
N ARG A 25 10.85 5.09 -9.09
CA ARG A 25 11.99 6.03 -9.18
C ARG A 25 11.81 7.05 -10.30
N ALA A 26 11.21 6.64 -11.41
CA ALA A 26 10.91 7.51 -12.55
C ALA A 26 9.65 8.36 -12.35
N ALA A 27 8.74 7.94 -11.47
CA ALA A 27 7.56 8.71 -11.12
C ALA A 27 7.97 9.91 -10.25
N GLU A 28 7.71 11.11 -10.76
CA GLU A 28 7.77 12.32 -9.94
C GLU A 28 6.69 12.27 -8.86
N ALA A 29 7.06 12.63 -7.63
CA ALA A 29 6.11 12.75 -6.54
C ALA A 29 5.12 13.89 -6.88
N GLN A 30 3.95 13.52 -7.36
CA GLN A 30 2.83 14.45 -7.49
C GLN A 30 2.46 14.92 -6.08
N PRO A 31 2.52 16.23 -5.79
CA PRO A 31 2.09 16.75 -4.49
C PRO A 31 0.56 16.65 -4.41
N LEU A 32 0.06 15.50 -3.92
CA LEU A 32 -1.35 15.38 -3.58
C LEU A 32 -1.62 16.15 -2.27
N PRO A 33 -2.75 16.87 -2.18
CA PRO A 33 -3.13 17.50 -0.92
C PRO A 33 -3.29 16.43 0.17
N THR A 34 -2.86 16.76 1.37
CA THR A 34 -3.06 15.89 2.53
C THR A 34 -4.54 15.66 2.75
N GLU A 35 -4.97 14.40 2.82
CA GLU A 35 -6.32 14.05 3.23
C GLU A 35 -6.52 14.45 4.70
N LEU A 36 -7.45 15.38 4.96
CA LEU A 36 -7.81 15.85 6.30
C LEU A 36 -9.14 15.22 6.73
N GLY A 37 -9.22 14.76 7.98
CA GLY A 37 -10.45 14.21 8.56
C GLY A 37 -10.76 12.75 8.20
N GLY A 38 -9.97 12.10 7.34
CA GLY A 38 -10.08 10.68 7.02
C GLY A 38 -9.48 9.76 8.10
N ARG A 39 -9.94 8.51 8.16
CA ARG A 39 -9.25 7.46 8.92
C ARG A 39 -7.84 7.27 8.32
N LYS A 40 -6.84 7.07 9.16
CA LYS A 40 -5.48 6.72 8.68
C LYS A 40 -5.55 5.42 7.88
N GLY A 41 -4.93 5.42 6.70
CA GLY A 41 -4.83 4.23 5.86
C GLY A 41 -5.81 4.24 4.68
N PRO A 42 -5.84 3.15 3.91
CA PRO A 42 -6.70 3.03 2.75
C PRO A 42 -8.18 3.14 3.15
N GLU A 43 -8.98 3.72 2.26
CA GLU A 43 -10.41 3.96 2.50
C GLU A 43 -11.17 2.62 2.73
N PRO A 44 -11.86 2.44 3.87
CA PRO A 44 -12.53 1.19 4.24
C PRO A 44 -13.46 0.60 3.17
N VAL A 45 -14.22 1.45 2.46
CA VAL A 45 -15.17 1.01 1.43
C VAL A 45 -14.43 0.35 0.26
N ARG A 46 -13.24 0.84 -0.11
CA ARG A 46 -12.41 0.25 -1.17
C ARG A 46 -11.76 -1.08 -0.80
N TYR A 47 -11.45 -1.31 0.47
CA TYR A 47 -10.62 -2.44 0.90
C TYR A 47 -11.30 -3.42 1.87
N GLY A 48 -12.58 -3.20 2.17
CA GLY A 48 -13.36 -4.11 3.03
C GLY A 48 -13.00 -4.04 4.50
N ASP A 49 -12.22 -3.05 4.94
CA ASP A 49 -11.76 -2.91 6.33
C ASP A 49 -12.74 -2.04 7.15
N TRP A 50 -13.95 -2.55 7.31
CA TRP A 50 -15.04 -1.90 8.04
C TRP A 50 -14.90 -2.04 9.56
N GLU A 51 -13.89 -2.77 10.04
CA GLU A 51 -13.71 -3.02 11.45
C GLU A 51 -12.75 -2.01 12.10
N LYS A 52 -13.06 -1.63 13.34
CA LYS A 52 -12.11 -0.92 14.22
C LYS A 52 -12.22 -1.51 15.60
N LYS A 53 -11.14 -2.14 16.08
CA LYS A 53 -11.13 -2.85 17.37
C LYS A 53 -12.23 -3.93 17.48
N GLY A 54 -12.54 -4.62 16.39
CA GLY A 54 -13.56 -5.68 16.34
C GLY A 54 -15.01 -5.19 16.31
N LEU A 55 -15.23 -3.89 16.06
CA LEU A 55 -16.56 -3.32 15.84
C LEU A 55 -16.68 -2.93 14.38
N ALA A 56 -17.75 -3.37 13.71
CA ALA A 56 -18.14 -2.86 12.40
C ALA A 56 -18.58 -1.40 12.57
N ILE A 57 -17.93 -0.48 11.87
CA ILE A 57 -18.21 0.95 11.93
C ILE A 57 -18.57 1.43 10.52
N ASP A 58 -19.74 2.06 10.41
CA ASP A 58 -20.20 2.78 9.23
C ASP A 58 -20.17 4.29 9.56
N PHE A 59 -19.48 5.06 8.72
CA PHE A 59 -19.18 6.52 8.78
C PHE A 59 -19.10 7.19 10.17
#